data_AF-A0A258H058-F1
#
_entry.id   AF-A0A258H058-F1
#
_cell.length_a   1.000
_cell.length_b   1.000
_cell.length_c   1.000
_cell.angle_alpha   90.00
_cell.angle_beta   90.00
_cell.angle_gamma   90.00
#
_symmetry.space_group_name_H-M   'P 1'
#
loop_
_entity.id
_entity.type
_entity.pdbx_description
1 polymer ?
#
loop_
_entity_poly.entity_id
_entity_poly.type
_entity_poly.pdbx_seq_one_letter_code
_entity_poly.pdbx_strand_id
1 'polypeptide(L)'
;MAPLNDLNLRRDEIPQMLRDIRSPYEPIPNVSCKAIGETVVALTIILGRDSDAEALPEKSFGDKASQGASDMTLDGIASAMTGFIPFRSLVRDATGANRHDKRLRAAYERGVARRAYLKGVGAQLGCAPPAAPDPSAGIPKDPDAEFRGTSQAS
;
A
#
# COMPACT_ATOMS: atom_id res chain seq x y z
N MET A 1 -8.26 -28.03 28.34
CA MET A 1 -7.85 -26.63 28.53
C MET A 1 -6.59 -26.40 27.71
N ALA A 2 -6.73 -25.91 26.48
CA ALA A 2 -5.60 -25.50 25.65
C ALA A 2 -5.39 -23.98 25.88
N PRO A 3 -4.15 -23.52 26.10
CA PRO A 3 -3.90 -22.13 26.44
C PRO A 3 -4.11 -21.25 25.22
N LEU A 4 -4.80 -20.13 25.44
CA LEU A 4 -5.06 -19.05 24.48
C LEU A 4 -3.77 -18.27 24.16
N ASN A 5 -2.75 -18.94 23.60
CA ASN A 5 -1.53 -18.27 23.14
C ASN A 5 -1.59 -17.87 21.66
N ASP A 6 -2.74 -18.11 21.00
CA ASP A 6 -2.94 -17.88 19.56
C ASP A 6 -3.67 -16.56 19.24
N LEU A 7 -3.75 -15.66 20.23
CA LEU A 7 -4.23 -14.28 20.06
C LEU A 7 -3.09 -13.28 20.27
N ASN A 8 -1.88 -13.63 19.82
CA ASN A 8 -0.85 -12.64 19.60
C ASN A 8 -1.21 -11.80 18.36
N LEU A 9 -2.36 -11.09 18.44
CA LEU A 9 -2.49 -9.74 17.88
C LEU A 9 -1.36 -8.94 18.52
N ARG A 10 -0.15 -9.07 17.97
CA ARG A 10 0.84 -8.01 17.99
C ARG A 10 0.10 -6.83 17.38
N ARG A 11 -0.52 -6.01 18.22
CA ARG A 11 -1.05 -4.72 17.81
C ARG A 11 0.17 -4.01 17.26
N ASP A 12 0.29 -3.97 15.93
CA ASP A 12 1.44 -3.39 15.28
C ASP A 12 1.58 -1.97 15.80
N GLU A 13 2.59 -1.74 16.63
CA GLU A 13 2.76 -0.46 17.29
C GLU A 13 3.08 0.57 16.21
N ILE A 14 2.41 1.72 16.25
CA ILE A 14 2.66 2.77 15.28
C ILE A 14 4.14 3.20 15.43
N PRO A 15 4.96 3.13 14.36
CA PRO A 15 6.35 3.58 14.42
C PRO A 15 6.43 5.02 14.96
N GLN A 16 7.39 5.30 15.86
CA GLN A 16 7.49 6.61 16.53
C GLN A 16 7.56 7.76 15.53
N MET A 17 8.37 7.62 14.48
CA MET A 17 8.47 8.62 13.42
C MET A 17 7.12 8.94 12.75
N LEU A 18 6.20 7.96 12.61
CA LEU A 18 4.86 8.21 12.06
C LEU A 18 3.89 8.78 13.09
N ARG A 19 4.11 8.54 14.39
CA ARG A 19 3.36 9.17 15.47
C ARG A 19 3.68 10.66 15.58
N ASP A 20 4.96 11.00 15.44
CA ASP A 20 5.46 12.37 15.60
C ASP A 20 5.00 13.33 14.48
N ILE A 21 4.67 12.78 13.30
CA ILE A 21 4.08 13.57 12.21
C ILE A 21 2.67 13.98 12.61
N ARG A 22 2.45 15.26 12.92
CA ARG A 22 1.11 15.80 13.21
C ARG A 22 0.39 16.14 11.92
N SER A 23 1.11 16.73 10.97
CA SER A 23 0.62 17.08 9.63
C SER A 23 1.67 16.78 8.56
N PRO A 24 1.29 16.28 7.37
CA PRO A 24 2.19 16.13 6.24
C PRO A 24 2.92 17.43 5.84
N TYR A 25 2.33 18.58 6.18
CA TYR A 25 2.79 19.91 5.77
C TYR A 25 3.50 20.69 6.89
N GLU A 26 3.97 20.02 7.94
CA GLU A 26 4.72 20.69 9.01
C GLU A 26 5.97 21.41 8.45
N PRO A 27 6.34 22.59 9.00
CA PRO A 27 7.54 23.30 8.58
C PRO A 27 8.77 22.39 8.60
N ILE A 28 9.60 22.50 7.56
CA ILE A 28 10.85 21.73 7.48
C ILE A 28 11.91 22.52 8.26
N PRO A 29 12.48 21.97 9.34
CA PRO A 29 13.38 22.72 10.21
C PRO A 29 14.70 23.11 9.51
N ASN A 30 15.15 22.30 8.55
CA ASN A 30 16.31 22.57 7.71
C ASN A 30 15.99 22.22 6.26
N VAL A 31 15.86 23.24 5.42
CA VAL A 31 15.54 23.09 4.01
C VAL A 31 16.84 22.94 3.21
N SER A 32 17.36 21.71 3.16
CA SER A 32 18.51 21.34 2.33
C SER A 32 18.32 19.96 1.70
N CYS A 33 18.90 19.72 0.52
CA CYS A 33 18.77 18.43 -0.16
C CYS A 33 19.22 17.25 0.70
N LYS A 34 20.29 17.44 1.50
CA LYS A 34 20.79 16.44 2.43
C LYS A 34 19.75 16.11 3.52
N ALA A 35 19.24 17.12 4.23
CA ALA A 35 18.29 16.91 5.32
C ALA A 35 16.95 16.31 4.83
N ILE A 36 16.48 16.78 3.67
CA ILE A 36 15.28 16.24 3.01
C ILE A 36 15.52 14.77 2.62
N GLY A 37 16.64 14.46 1.98
CA GLY A 37 17.01 13.10 1.57
C GLY A 37 17.09 12.14 2.74
N GLU A 38 17.77 12.52 3.83
CA GLU A 38 17.85 11.71 5.06
C GLU A 38 16.46 11.39 5.63
N THR A 39 15.58 12.38 5.66
CA THR A 39 14.20 12.20 6.15
C THR A 39 13.39 11.29 5.22
N VAL A 40 13.49 11.47 3.90
CA VAL A 40 12.80 10.63 2.91
C VAL A 40 13.28 9.18 2.97
N VAL A 41 14.59 8.95 3.15
CA VAL A 41 15.15 7.61 3.33
C VAL A 41 14.60 6.96 4.60
N ALA A 42 14.60 7.68 5.72
CA ALA A 42 14.05 7.16 6.97
C ALA A 42 12.56 6.81 6.86
N LEU A 43 11.77 7.66 6.20
CA LEU A 43 10.37 7.37 5.90
C LEU A 43 10.19 6.17 4.97
N THR A 44 11.07 5.99 3.99
CA THR A 44 11.01 4.87 3.03
C THR A 44 11.34 3.53 3.69
N ILE A 45 12.24 3.51 4.69
CA ILE A 45 12.50 2.31 5.49
C ILE A 45 11.24 1.86 6.25
N ILE A 46 10.43 2.80 6.74
CA ILE A 46 9.22 2.50 7.54
C ILE A 46 8.00 2.21 6.65
N LEU A 47 7.79 3.03 5.63
CA LEU A 47 6.62 2.98 4.76
C LEU A 47 6.78 1.95 3.63
N GLY A 48 7.98 1.45 3.43
CA GLY A 48 8.34 0.64 2.28
C GLY A 48 8.54 1.48 1.02
N ARG A 49 8.63 0.77 -0.12
CA ARG A 49 8.87 1.38 -1.43
C ARG A 49 7.89 2.50 -1.73
N ASP A 50 8.40 3.53 -2.37
CA ASP A 50 7.59 4.64 -2.83
C ASP A 50 6.91 4.35 -4.17
N SER A 51 5.82 5.06 -4.46
CA SER A 51 5.04 4.89 -5.69
C SER A 51 5.82 5.27 -6.95
N ASP A 52 6.84 6.10 -6.79
CA ASP A 52 7.74 6.54 -7.85
C ASP A 52 8.97 5.63 -8.00
N ALA A 53 9.15 4.62 -7.15
CA ALA A 53 10.29 3.71 -7.27
C ALA A 53 10.14 2.78 -8.48
N GLU A 54 11.22 2.55 -9.21
CA GLU A 54 11.24 1.64 -10.37
C GLU A 54 10.66 0.27 -10.05
N ALA A 55 9.68 -0.23 -10.83
CA ALA A 55 9.14 -1.57 -10.63
C ALA A 55 10.26 -2.63 -10.60
N LEU A 56 10.24 -3.51 -9.60
CA LEU A 56 11.15 -4.65 -9.54
C LEU A 56 10.95 -5.52 -10.79
N PRO A 57 12.00 -6.16 -11.33
CA PRO A 57 11.83 -7.11 -12.41
C PRO A 57 10.81 -8.17 -11.99
N GLU A 58 9.78 -8.34 -12.82
CA GLU A 58 8.75 -9.36 -12.64
C GLU A 58 9.44 -10.73 -12.50
N LYS A 59 9.38 -11.33 -11.32
CA LYS A 59 9.61 -12.77 -11.22
C LYS A 59 8.48 -13.43 -11.99
N SER A 60 8.81 -14.09 -13.10
CA SER A 60 7.86 -14.77 -13.98
C SER A 60 6.81 -15.53 -13.17
N PHE A 61 5.54 -15.36 -13.54
CA PHE A 61 4.39 -16.06 -12.97
C PHE A 61 4.56 -17.59 -12.95
N GLY A 62 5.48 -18.14 -13.75
CA GLY A 62 5.87 -19.56 -13.73
C GLY A 62 6.40 -20.05 -12.38
N ASP A 63 7.05 -19.19 -11.58
CA ASP A 63 7.59 -19.59 -10.28
C ASP A 63 6.51 -19.69 -9.18
N LYS A 64 5.39 -18.99 -9.34
CA LYS A 64 4.25 -19.04 -8.41
C LYS A 64 3.23 -20.13 -8.76
N ALA A 65 3.14 -20.51 -10.04
CA ALA A 65 2.18 -21.52 -10.50
C ALA A 65 2.58 -22.96 -10.14
N SER A 66 3.87 -23.24 -9.91
CA SER A 66 4.32 -24.62 -9.61
C SER A 66 3.87 -25.13 -8.23
N GLN A 67 3.38 -24.27 -7.34
CA GLN A 67 2.92 -24.66 -6.00
C GLN A 67 1.39 -24.82 -5.88
N GLY A 68 0.60 -24.54 -6.94
CA GLY A 68 -0.87 -24.56 -6.87
C GLY A 68 -1.59 -25.36 -7.94
N ALA A 69 -0.88 -25.93 -8.92
CA ALA A 69 -1.49 -26.59 -10.09
C ALA A 69 -1.58 -28.11 -9.93
N SER A 70 -2.20 -28.59 -8.86
CA SER A 70 -2.67 -29.97 -8.79
C SER A 70 -4.09 -29.96 -8.23
N ASP A 71 -5.04 -30.43 -9.03
CA ASP A 71 -6.46 -30.64 -8.70
C ASP A 71 -7.43 -29.46 -8.63
N MET A 72 -7.61 -28.73 -9.75
CA MET A 72 -8.94 -28.18 -10.06
C MET A 72 -9.29 -28.36 -11.54
N THR A 73 -9.96 -29.48 -11.84
CA THR A 73 -10.63 -29.76 -13.12
C THR A 73 -11.84 -28.83 -13.32
N LEU A 74 -11.93 -28.22 -14.51
CA LEU A 74 -12.89 -27.19 -14.91
C LEU A 74 -14.33 -27.71 -15.22
N ASP A 75 -14.78 -28.82 -14.64
CA ASP A 75 -16.04 -29.49 -15.06
C ASP A 75 -17.20 -29.42 -14.04
N GLY A 76 -17.06 -28.65 -12.95
CA GLY A 76 -18.00 -28.70 -11.81
C GLY A 76 -19.02 -27.56 -11.66
N ILE A 77 -19.03 -26.50 -12.50
CA ILE A 77 -19.74 -25.25 -12.19
C ILE A 77 -21.15 -25.14 -12.80
N ALA A 78 -21.60 -26.09 -13.63
CA ALA A 78 -22.85 -25.92 -14.37
C ALA A 78 -24.16 -26.20 -13.58
N SER A 79 -24.14 -26.71 -12.35
CA SER A 79 -25.37 -27.28 -11.72
C SER A 79 -25.87 -26.62 -10.42
N ALA A 80 -25.29 -25.52 -9.94
CA ALA A 80 -25.77 -24.84 -8.72
C ALA A 80 -26.54 -23.54 -8.96
N MET A 81 -26.97 -23.26 -10.20
CA MET A 81 -27.85 -22.14 -10.53
C MET A 81 -29.32 -22.52 -10.35
N THR A 82 -29.76 -22.75 -9.11
CA THR A 82 -31.18 -22.57 -8.71
C THR A 82 -31.32 -22.73 -7.20
N GLY A 83 -31.61 -21.62 -6.51
CA GLY A 83 -32.32 -21.69 -5.23
C GLY A 83 -31.48 -21.68 -3.96
N PHE A 84 -30.76 -20.58 -3.69
CA PHE A 84 -30.67 -20.05 -2.33
C PHE A 84 -30.23 -18.58 -2.41
N ILE A 85 -31.17 -17.65 -2.25
CA ILE A 85 -30.82 -16.29 -1.82
C ILE A 85 -30.88 -16.35 -0.28
N PRO A 86 -29.75 -16.51 0.44
CA PRO A 86 -29.78 -16.29 1.87
C PRO A 86 -29.85 -14.78 2.08
N PHE A 87 -31.08 -14.28 2.27
CA PHE A 87 -31.29 -13.03 2.97
C PHE A 87 -30.47 -13.01 4.26
N ARG A 88 -29.95 -11.82 4.59
CA ARG A 88 -29.90 -11.35 5.99
C ARG A 88 -29.13 -12.26 6.95
N SER A 89 -27.84 -12.44 6.72
CA SER A 89 -26.94 -12.76 7.82
C SER A 89 -25.78 -11.80 7.83
N LEU A 90 -25.87 -10.85 8.76
CA LEU A 90 -24.73 -10.14 9.34
C LEU A 90 -23.77 -9.53 8.29
N VAL A 91 -24.16 -8.39 7.70
CA VAL A 91 -23.15 -7.32 7.70
C VAL A 91 -23.03 -6.94 9.17
N ARG A 92 -22.26 -7.73 9.92
CA ARG A 92 -21.52 -7.16 11.02
C ARG A 92 -20.57 -6.23 10.30
N ASP A 93 -21.06 -5.02 10.08
CA ASP A 93 -20.25 -3.83 10.11
C ASP A 93 -19.50 -3.92 11.43
N ALA A 94 -18.39 -4.64 11.39
CA ALA A 94 -17.30 -4.57 12.32
C ALA A 94 -16.58 -3.21 12.14
N THR A 95 -17.34 -2.15 11.81
CA THR A 95 -16.88 -0.78 11.53
C THR A 95 -16.25 -0.13 12.78
N GLY A 96 -16.29 -0.81 13.93
CA GLY A 96 -15.62 -0.45 15.18
C GLY A 96 -14.49 -1.38 15.64
N ALA A 97 -14.16 -2.46 14.93
CA ALA A 97 -13.35 -3.56 15.50
C ALA A 97 -11.86 -3.26 15.69
N ASN A 98 -11.30 -2.14 15.23
CA ASN A 98 -9.99 -1.74 15.74
C ASN A 98 -9.73 -0.23 15.61
N ARG A 99 -9.97 0.54 16.68
CA ARG A 99 -9.53 1.95 16.77
C ARG A 99 -8.01 2.06 16.55
N HIS A 100 -7.27 1.01 16.92
CA HIS A 100 -5.83 0.91 16.69
C HIS A 100 -5.50 0.86 15.19
N ASP A 101 -6.13 -0.03 14.42
CA ASP A 101 -5.86 -0.13 12.98
C ASP A 101 -6.23 1.14 12.23
N LYS A 102 -7.31 1.84 12.66
CA LYS A 102 -7.64 3.15 12.10
C LYS A 102 -6.54 4.18 12.36
N ARG A 103 -5.99 4.22 13.58
CA ARG A 103 -4.87 5.12 13.92
C ARG A 103 -3.59 4.75 13.18
N LEU A 104 -3.31 3.45 13.03
CA LEU A 104 -2.17 2.94 12.28
C LEU A 104 -2.28 3.38 10.82
N ARG A 105 -3.40 3.11 10.15
CA ARG A 105 -3.64 3.54 8.76
C ARG A 105 -3.51 5.05 8.60
N ALA A 106 -4.14 5.84 9.48
CA ALA A 106 -4.01 7.29 9.44
C ALA A 106 -2.57 7.79 9.64
N ALA A 107 -1.75 7.11 10.46
CA ALA A 107 -0.34 7.43 10.62
C ALA A 107 0.48 7.09 9.36
N TYR A 108 0.20 5.95 8.71
CA TYR A 108 0.81 5.58 7.44
C TYR A 108 0.45 6.56 6.32
N GLU A 109 -0.82 6.90 6.17
CA GLU A 109 -1.29 7.88 5.19
C GLU A 109 -0.60 9.25 5.38
N ARG A 110 -0.49 9.72 6.63
CA ARG A 110 0.25 10.96 6.93
C ARG A 110 1.73 10.84 6.60
N GLY A 111 2.35 9.69 6.86
CA GLY A 111 3.74 9.41 6.49
C GLY A 111 3.97 9.46 4.98
N VAL A 112 3.09 8.81 4.20
CA VAL A 112 3.15 8.81 2.73
C VAL A 112 2.99 10.24 2.20
N ALA A 113 1.99 10.97 2.68
CA ALA A 113 1.79 12.37 2.30
C ALA A 113 2.98 13.25 2.69
N ARG A 114 3.59 13.02 3.86
CA ARG A 114 4.80 13.74 4.30
C ARG A 114 5.99 13.47 3.38
N ARG A 115 6.20 12.21 3.00
CA ARG A 115 7.25 11.81 2.04
C ARG A 115 7.07 12.51 0.70
N ALA A 116 5.84 12.50 0.17
CA ALA A 116 5.50 13.17 -1.09
C ALA A 116 5.74 14.69 -1.01
N TYR A 117 5.32 15.34 0.08
CA TYR A 117 5.55 16.77 0.29
C TYR A 117 7.06 17.12 0.32
N LEU A 118 7.86 16.35 1.07
CA LEU A 118 9.31 16.52 1.15
C LEU A 118 9.98 16.39 -0.23
N LYS A 119 9.58 15.38 -1.01
CA LYS A 119 10.05 15.22 -2.39
C LYS A 119 9.66 16.40 -3.29
N GLY A 120 8.44 16.90 -3.17
CA GLY A 120 7.98 18.09 -3.91
C GLY A 120 8.82 19.33 -3.59
N VAL A 121 9.14 19.56 -2.31
CA VAL A 121 10.03 20.64 -1.90
C VAL A 121 11.45 20.42 -2.44
N GLY A 122 11.98 19.21 -2.35
CA GLY A 122 13.31 18.89 -2.89
C GLY A 122 13.39 19.05 -4.41
N ALA A 123 12.32 18.75 -5.14
CA ALA A 123 12.24 19.00 -6.58
C ALA A 123 12.35 20.50 -6.90
N GLN A 124 11.66 21.35 -6.15
CA GLN A 124 11.74 22.81 -6.31
C GLN A 124 13.15 23.35 -6.03
N LEU A 125 13.90 22.69 -5.14
CA LEU A 125 15.30 23.02 -4.83
C LEU A 125 16.30 22.43 -5.84
N GLY A 126 15.85 21.65 -6.82
CA GLY A 126 16.73 20.96 -7.77
C GLY A 126 17.53 19.81 -7.16
N CYS A 127 17.02 19.19 -6.10
CA CYS A 127 17.67 18.03 -5.48
C CYS A 127 17.59 16.79 -6.39
N ALA A 128 18.55 15.88 -6.25
CA ALA A 128 18.49 14.55 -6.84
C ALA A 128 17.66 13.58 -5.96
N PRO A 129 17.15 12.47 -6.52
CA PRO A 129 16.63 11.35 -5.73
C PRO A 129 17.65 10.89 -4.65
N PRO A 130 17.20 10.48 -3.45
CA PRO A 130 15.82 10.29 -3.02
C PRO A 130 15.13 11.56 -2.52
N ALA A 131 15.81 12.71 -2.50
CA ALA A 131 15.26 13.97 -1.98
C ALA A 131 14.25 14.64 -2.94
N ALA A 132 14.15 14.17 -4.17
CA ALA A 132 13.16 14.56 -5.17
C ALA A 132 12.47 13.31 -5.75
N PRO A 133 11.35 13.47 -6.49
CA PRO A 133 10.73 12.37 -7.22
C PRO A 133 11.72 11.75 -8.22
N ASP A 134 11.56 10.46 -8.46
CA ASP A 134 12.28 9.81 -9.55
C ASP A 134 11.88 10.45 -10.90
N PRO A 135 12.84 10.90 -11.75
CA PRO A 135 12.53 11.46 -13.05
C PRO A 135 11.78 10.51 -14.00
N SER A 136 11.89 9.20 -13.77
CA SER A 136 11.21 8.16 -14.55
C SER A 136 9.81 7.83 -14.04
N ALA A 137 9.39 8.44 -12.91
CA ALA A 137 8.10 8.20 -12.29
C ALA A 137 6.94 8.56 -13.22
N GLY A 138 6.03 7.61 -13.45
CA GLY A 138 4.83 7.82 -14.25
C GLY A 138 5.04 7.74 -15.76
N ILE A 139 6.27 7.48 -16.24
CA ILE A 139 6.48 7.11 -17.65
C ILE A 139 5.94 5.68 -17.82
N PRO A 140 4.94 5.46 -18.71
CA PRO A 140 4.47 4.12 -19.01
C PRO A 140 5.65 3.27 -19.51
N LYS A 141 5.94 2.18 -18.80
CA LYS A 141 6.97 1.22 -19.26
C LYS A 141 6.53 0.49 -20.53
N ASP A 142 5.23 0.44 -20.77
CA ASP A 142 4.61 -0.11 -21.96
C ASP A 142 3.69 0.97 -22.58
N PRO A 143 4.06 1.56 -23.73
CA PRO A 143 3.23 2.55 -24.42
C PRO A 143 1.93 1.94 -24.99
N ASP A 144 1.83 0.61 -25.08
CA ASP A 144 0.71 -0.11 -25.71
C ASP A 144 -0.29 -0.67 -24.67
N ALA A 145 -0.11 -0.37 -23.38
CA ALA A 145 -1.02 -0.81 -22.32
C ALA A 145 -2.39 -0.11 -22.42
N GLU A 146 -3.32 -0.71 -23.18
CA GLU A 146 -4.72 -0.26 -23.28
C GLU A 146 -5.47 -0.37 -21.95
N PHE A 147 -6.08 0.73 -21.51
CA PHE A 147 -7.01 0.74 -20.37
C PHE A 147 -8.33 0.04 -20.77
N ARG A 148 -8.47 -1.25 -20.45
CA ARG A 148 -9.75 -1.98 -20.57
C ARG A 148 -10.72 -1.57 -19.45
N GLY A 149 -11.29 -0.38 -19.57
CA GLY A 149 -12.46 0.00 -18.77
C GLY A 149 -13.68 -0.80 -19.23
N THR A 150 -14.26 -1.64 -18.37
CA THR A 150 -15.54 -2.27 -18.64
C THR A 150 -16.65 -1.21 -18.56
N SER A 151 -16.99 -0.61 -19.71
CA SER A 151 -18.22 0.16 -19.85
C SER A 151 -19.39 -0.83 -19.95
N GLN A 152 -20.01 -1.17 -18.82
CA GLN A 152 -21.41 -1.57 -18.84
C GLN A 152 -22.23 -0.31 -18.55
N ALA A 153 -22.59 0.40 -19.61
CA ALA A 153 -23.66 1.38 -19.58
C ALA A 153 -24.98 0.61 -19.69
N SER A 154 -25.80 0.73 -18.64
CA SER A 154 -27.20 0.31 -18.61
C SER A 154 -28.10 1.22 -19.43
#